data_AF-A0A3R7FUR6-F1
#
_entry.id   AF-A0A3R7FUR6-F1
#
_cell.length_a   1.000
_cell.length_b   1.000
_cell.length_c   1.000
_cell.angle_alpha   90.00
_cell.angle_beta   90.00
_cell.angle_gamma   90.00
#
_symmetry.space_group_name_H-M   'P 1'
#
loop_
_entity.id
_entity.type
_entity.pdbx_description
1 polymer ?
#
loop_
_entity_poly.entity_id
_entity_poly.type
_entity_poly.pdbx_seq_one_letter_code
_entity_poly.pdbx_strand_id
1 'polypeptide(L)'
;MNCLRVGRVLQSYLDGETDEVTARRVAAHLEDCRRCGLEASLYREIQHALARRVEPDSEAVERLRTFGAALLNEGPPAGDGGSEDTAAPPAGA
;
A
#
# COMPACT_ATOMS: atom_id res chain seq x y z
N MET A 1 -9.28 25.67 5.47
CA MET A 1 -9.78 24.36 5.96
C MET A 1 -9.76 24.39 7.49
N ASN A 2 -10.56 23.58 8.19
CA ASN A 2 -10.48 23.51 9.67
C ASN A 2 -9.66 22.29 10.12
N CYS A 3 -9.18 22.31 11.37
CA CYS A 3 -8.30 21.26 11.89
C CYS A 3 -8.94 19.86 11.83
N LEU A 4 -10.24 19.74 12.14
CA LEU A 4 -10.94 18.45 12.12
C LEU A 4 -10.94 17.83 10.72
N ARG A 5 -11.17 18.65 9.70
CA ARG A 5 -11.15 18.19 8.32
C ARG A 5 -9.74 17.82 7.87
N VAL A 6 -8.72 18.56 8.32
CA VAL A 6 -7.31 18.20 8.06
C VAL A 6 -6.96 16.87 8.71
N GLY A 7 -7.28 16.66 9.98
CA GLY A 7 -6.99 15.39 10.67
C GLY A 7 -7.58 14.17 9.95
N ARG A 8 -8.77 14.29 9.35
CA ARG A 8 -9.39 13.20 8.58
C ARG A 8 -8.66 12.84 7.28
N VAL A 9 -8.03 13.81 6.64
CA VAL A 9 -7.38 13.62 5.32
C VAL A 9 -5.85 13.65 5.41
N LEU A 10 -5.30 13.82 6.60
CA LEU A 10 -3.87 14.07 6.80
C LEU A 10 -3.03 12.89 6.31
N GLN A 11 -3.40 11.65 6.65
CA GLN A 11 -2.68 10.45 6.20
C GLN A 11 -2.71 10.32 4.68
N SER A 12 -3.90 10.34 4.07
CA SER A 12 -4.03 10.31 2.59
C SER A 12 -3.25 11.44 1.90
N TYR A 13 -3.18 12.63 2.51
CA TYR A 13 -2.33 13.71 1.99
C TYR A 13 -0.84 13.37 2.09
N LEU A 14 -0.38 12.84 3.22
CA LEU A 14 1.01 12.44 3.42
C LEU A 14 1.41 11.27 2.51
N ASP A 15 0.47 10.39 2.19
CA ASP A 15 0.67 9.23 1.31
C ASP A 15 0.53 9.60 -0.19
N GLY A 16 0.18 10.85 -0.51
CA GLY A 16 0.03 11.32 -1.90
C GLY A 16 -1.29 10.92 -2.57
N GLU A 17 -2.28 10.47 -1.79
CA GLU A 17 -3.56 9.92 -2.27
C GLU A 17 -4.70 10.95 -2.28
N THR A 18 -4.42 12.24 -2.03
CA THR A 18 -5.42 13.31 -2.12
C THR A 18 -5.43 13.98 -3.50
N ASP A 19 -6.61 14.39 -3.95
CA ASP A 19 -6.73 15.26 -5.12
C ASP A 19 -5.98 16.60 -4.93
N GLU A 20 -5.58 17.23 -6.04
CA GLU A 20 -4.75 18.44 -6.03
C GLU A 20 -5.39 19.62 -5.27
N VAL A 21 -6.72 19.74 -5.29
CA VAL A 21 -7.42 20.81 -4.57
C VAL A 21 -7.36 20.57 -3.07
N THR A 22 -7.58 19.33 -2.64
CA THR A 22 -7.44 18.93 -1.24
C THR A 22 -5.99 19.08 -0.77
N ALA A 23 -5.02 18.62 -1.56
CA ALA A 23 -3.60 18.72 -1.23
C ALA A 23 -3.16 20.17 -0.98
N ARG A 24 -3.53 21.11 -1.87
CA ARG A 24 -3.21 22.53 -1.69
C ARG A 24 -3.84 23.13 -0.44
N ARG A 25 -5.09 22.78 -0.13
CA ARG A 25 -5.80 23.28 1.06
C ARG A 25 -5.24 22.73 2.36
N VAL A 26 -4.78 21.48 2.35
CA VAL A 26 -4.08 20.86 3.49
C VAL A 26 -2.73 21.53 3.67
N ALA A 27 -1.94 21.68 2.61
CA ALA A 27 -0.62 22.32 2.66
C ALA A 27 -0.69 23.72 3.29
N ALA A 28 -1.59 24.58 2.81
CA ALA A 28 -1.80 25.91 3.38
C ALA A 28 -2.17 25.86 4.87
N HIS A 29 -3.02 24.91 5.28
CA HIS A 29 -3.38 24.79 6.70
C HIS A 29 -2.22 24.31 7.57
N LEU A 30 -1.34 23.44 7.06
CA LEU A 30 -0.18 22.97 7.80
C LEU A 30 0.85 24.07 8.03
N GLU A 31 0.95 25.03 7.12
CA GLU A 31 1.76 26.25 7.27
C GLU A 31 1.18 27.19 8.33
N ASP A 32 -0.14 27.39 8.32
CA ASP A 32 -0.81 28.35 9.22
C ASP A 32 -1.07 27.80 10.63
N CYS A 33 -1.24 26.48 10.78
CA CYS A 33 -1.67 25.85 12.03
C CYS A 33 -0.55 25.01 12.65
N ARG A 34 0.14 25.58 13.64
CA ARG A 34 1.23 24.92 14.38
C ARG A 34 0.88 23.51 14.87
N ARG A 35 -0.33 23.30 15.41
CA ARG A 35 -0.75 22.00 15.94
C ARG A 35 -0.79 20.93 14.84
N CYS A 36 -1.43 21.25 13.71
CA CYS A 36 -1.53 20.32 12.59
C CYS A 36 -0.18 20.14 11.88
N GLY A 37 0.65 21.18 11.79
CA GLY A 37 2.01 21.07 11.26
C GLY A 37 2.91 20.14 12.07
N LEU A 38 2.81 20.19 13.41
CA LEU A 38 3.53 19.26 14.30
C LEU A 38 3.05 17.81 14.13
N GLU A 39 1.73 17.61 14.05
CA GLU A 39 1.14 16.29 13.81
C GLU A 39 1.60 15.70 12.47
N ALA A 40 1.61 16.49 11.41
CA ALA A 40 2.13 16.09 10.10
C ALA A 40 3.63 15.72 10.16
N SER A 41 4.42 16.47 10.93
CA SER A 41 5.85 16.20 11.10
C SER A 41 6.10 14.88 11.83
N LEU A 42 5.35 14.61 12.89
CA LEU A 42 5.41 13.34 13.61
C LEU A 42 5.09 12.15 12.70
N TYR A 43 4.03 12.25 11.88
CA TYR A 43 3.69 11.18 10.95
C TYR A 43 4.78 10.94 9.90
N ARG A 44 5.39 12.00 9.36
CA ARG A 44 6.54 11.87 8.44
C ARG A 44 7.73 11.18 9.10
N GLU A 45 8.02 11.49 10.36
CA GLU A 45 9.10 10.83 11.10
C GLU A 45 8.84 9.33 11.27
N ILE A 46 7.59 8.95 11.57
CA ILE A 46 7.17 7.54 11.65
C ILE A 46 7.32 6.87 10.28
N GLN A 47 6.81 7.48 9.20
CA GLN A 47 6.96 6.95 7.84
C GLN A 47 8.43 6.75 7.47
N HIS A 48 9.28 7.74 7.72
CA HIS A 48 10.72 7.62 7.46
C HIS A 48 11.38 6.54 8.32
N ALA A 49 10.97 6.38 9.59
CA ALA A 49 11.50 5.35 10.47
C ALA A 49 11.11 3.94 10.01
N LEU A 50 9.90 3.76 9.46
CA LEU A 50 9.44 2.50 8.87
C LEU A 50 10.18 2.21 7.56
N ALA A 51 10.31 3.19 6.67
CA ALA A 51 11.01 3.05 5.41
C ALA A 51 12.48 2.64 5.59
N ARG A 52 13.18 3.21 6.58
CA ARG A 52 14.58 2.85 6.88
C ARG A 52 14.79 1.41 7.34
N ARG A 53 13.75 0.70 7.77
CA ARG A 53 13.88 -0.65 8.36
C ARG A 53 13.73 -1.77 7.34
N VAL A 54 13.27 -1.49 6.13
CA VAL A 54 12.85 -2.55 5.20
C VAL A 54 13.36 -2.24 3.79
N GLU A 55 14.60 -2.63 3.52
CA GLU A 55 14.94 -3.05 2.16
C GLU A 55 14.34 -4.45 1.99
N PRO A 56 13.40 -4.66 1.05
CA PRO A 56 12.82 -5.98 0.84
C PRO A 56 13.92 -6.95 0.37
N ASP A 57 13.80 -8.22 0.77
CA ASP A 57 14.70 -9.26 0.28
C ASP A 57 14.72 -9.26 -1.26
N SER A 58 15.90 -9.00 -1.82
CA SER A 58 16.09 -8.90 -3.27
C SER A 58 15.66 -10.17 -4.00
N GLU A 59 15.82 -11.34 -3.38
CA GLU A 59 15.42 -12.60 -4.00
C GLU A 59 13.89 -12.71 -4.07
N ALA A 60 13.20 -12.34 -2.99
CA ALA A 60 11.74 -12.29 -2.96
C ALA A 60 11.17 -11.30 -3.99
N VAL A 61 11.81 -10.13 -4.15
CA VAL A 61 11.44 -9.14 -5.16
C VAL A 61 11.62 -9.72 -6.56
N GLU A 62 12.73 -10.42 -6.82
CA GLU A 62 13.00 -10.99 -8.15
C GLU A 62 12.01 -12.10 -8.49
N ARG A 63 11.70 -13.00 -7.55
CA ARG A 63 10.66 -14.02 -7.73
C ARG A 63 9.30 -13.40 -8.07
N LEU A 64 8.93 -12.31 -7.39
CA LEU A 64 7.68 -11.60 -7.64
C LEU A 64 7.65 -10.98 -9.05
N ARG A 65 8.77 -10.41 -9.51
CA ARG A 65 8.89 -9.86 -10.88
C ARG A 65 8.77 -10.94 -11.93
N THR A 66 9.45 -12.08 -11.75
CA THR A 66 9.35 -13.22 -12.65
C THR A 66 7.90 -13.71 -12.75
N PHE A 67 7.21 -13.84 -11.61
CA PHE A 67 5.81 -14.24 -11.59
C PHE A 67 4.90 -13.23 -12.31
N GLY A 68 5.08 -11.93 -12.08
CA GLY A 68 4.33 -10.88 -12.78
C GLY A 68 4.54 -10.92 -14.30
N ALA A 69 5.77 -11.19 -14.75
CA ALA A 69 6.06 -11.37 -16.17
C ALA A 69 5.39 -12.63 -16.75
N ALA A 70 5.32 -13.72 -16.00
CA ALA A 70 4.61 -14.94 -16.43
C ALA A 70 3.11 -14.67 -16.63
N LEU A 71 2.46 -13.97 -15.69
CA LEU A 71 1.03 -13.62 -15.80
C LEU A 71 0.67 -12.75 -17.02
N LEU A 72 1.61 -11.93 -17.51
CA LEU A 72 1.40 -11.11 -18.71
C LEU A 72 1.61 -11.90 -20.00
N ASN A 73 2.42 -12.95 -19.96
CA ASN A 73 2.75 -13.79 -21.12
C ASN A 73 1.82 -15.00 -21.25
N GLU A 74 1.34 -15.54 -20.14
CA GLU A 74 0.29 -16.56 -20.08
C GLU A 74 -1.07 -15.84 -20.05
N GLY A 75 -1.64 -15.60 -21.24
CA GLY A 75 -3.07 -15.34 -21.34
C GLY A 75 -3.87 -16.46 -20.65
N PRO A 76 -5.10 -16.20 -20.17
CA PRO A 76 -5.84 -17.15 -19.34
C PRO A 76 -5.81 -18.53 -20.00
N PRO A 77 -5.48 -19.61 -19.25
CA PRO A 77 -5.46 -20.93 -19.82
C PRO A 77 -6.83 -21.17 -20.43
N ALA A 78 -6.87 -21.40 -21.75
CA ALA A 78 -8.05 -21.93 -22.40
C ALA A 78 -8.41 -23.17 -21.58
N GLY A 79 -9.51 -23.08 -20.84
CA GLY A 79 -9.92 -24.13 -19.92
C GLY A 79 -10.11 -25.40 -20.72
N ASP A 80 -9.15 -26.30 -20.60
CA ASP A 80 -9.27 -27.66 -21.11
C ASP A 80 -9.67 -28.53 -19.91
N GLY A 81 -10.91 -29.00 -19.98
CA GLY A 81 -11.51 -29.83 -18.95
C GLY A 81 -10.73 -31.13 -18.80
N GLY A 82 -10.42 -31.51 -17.56
CA GLY A 82 -9.65 -32.72 -17.31
C GLY A 82 -9.58 -33.10 -15.84
N SER A 83 -10.69 -33.64 -15.35
CA SER A 83 -10.75 -34.71 -14.34
C SER A 83 -10.29 -34.41 -12.92
N GLU A 84 -11.27 -34.13 -12.05
CA GLU A 84 -11.20 -34.35 -10.60
C GLU A 84 -10.86 -35.82 -10.31
N ASP A 85 -9.66 -36.10 -9.81
CA ASP A 85 -9.36 -37.33 -9.08
C ASP A 85 -9.26 -36.98 -7.59
N THR A 86 -10.41 -37.03 -6.93
CA THR A 86 -10.56 -36.74 -5.50
C THR A 86 -10.04 -37.93 -4.69
N ALA A 87 -8.77 -37.91 -4.30
CA ALA A 87 -8.24 -38.79 -3.26
C ALA A 87 -8.18 -38.03 -1.93
N ALA A 88 -9.19 -38.24 -1.08
CA ALA A 88 -9.21 -37.76 0.30
C ALA A 88 -8.15 -38.50 1.17
N PRO A 89 -7.48 -37.82 2.13
CA PRO A 89 -6.56 -38.49 3.04
C PRO A 89 -7.32 -39.26 4.14
N PRO A 90 -6.80 -40.42 4.61
CA PRO A 90 -7.41 -41.16 5.70
C PRO A 90 -7.18 -40.46 7.05
N ALA A 91 -8.27 -40.26 7.80
CA ALA A 91 -8.24 -39.88 9.20
C ALA A 91 -7.81 -41.09 10.04
N GLY A 92 -6.84 -40.86 10.93
CA GLY A 92 -6.27 -41.88 11.80
C GLY A 92 -7.21 -42.39 12.90
N ALA A 93 -6.82 -43.52 13.48
CA ALA A 93 -7.25 -44.04 14.77
C ALA A 93 -6.04 -44.71 15.45
#